data_AF-A0A2E1A9J9-F1
#
_entry.id   AF-A0A2E1A9J9-F1
#
_cell.length_a   1.000
_cell.length_b   1.000
_cell.length_c   1.000
_cell.angle_alpha   90.00
_cell.angle_beta   90.00
_cell.angle_gamma   90.00
#
_symmetry.space_group_name_H-M   'P 1'
#
loop_
_entity.id
_entity.type
_entity.pdbx_description
1 polymer ?
#
loop_
_entity_poly.entity_id
_entity_poly.type
_entity_poly.pdbx_seq_one_letter_code
_entity_poly.pdbx_strand_id
1 'polypeptide(L)'
;MGFSDDGSIKKASGRKWSRVLTPIFGLLIVAASGAIAYVLAEPIFNAILDAIPEVPAVDEVLLAVGVMIFIVCLAIFGGLYAVVAPKPNKATYVTERELDRLKKERAAEEKAKERRRKEMRRRMRDQNKNL
;
A
#
# COMPACT_ATOMS: atom_id res chain seq x y z
N MET A 1 7.19 -25.50 -32.14
CA MET A 1 5.99 -25.31 -31.30
C MET A 1 6.45 -24.67 -30.01
N GLY A 2 6.00 -23.43 -29.77
CA GLY A 2 6.43 -22.61 -28.65
C GLY A 2 5.70 -22.98 -27.35
N PHE A 3 6.44 -22.91 -26.26
CA PHE A 3 5.95 -22.83 -24.88
C PHE A 3 6.99 -21.97 -24.17
N SER A 4 6.85 -20.65 -24.31
CA SER A 4 6.26 -19.74 -23.32
C SER A 4 7.20 -19.56 -22.13
N ASP A 5 7.86 -18.42 -22.25
CA ASP A 5 8.87 -17.81 -21.41
C ASP A 5 8.14 -16.85 -20.48
N ASP A 6 7.73 -17.30 -19.29
CA ASP A 6 7.05 -16.42 -18.33
C ASP A 6 7.31 -16.82 -16.86
N GLY A 7 8.50 -17.35 -16.59
CA GLY A 7 9.10 -17.35 -15.25
C GLY A 7 9.62 -15.97 -14.84
N SER A 8 8.93 -14.88 -15.22
CA SER A 8 9.32 -13.53 -14.89
C SER A 8 9.18 -13.30 -13.39
N ILE A 9 10.28 -13.45 -12.65
CA ILE A 9 10.40 -12.81 -11.34
C ILE A 9 10.28 -11.32 -11.62
N LYS A 10 9.07 -10.77 -11.44
CA LYS A 10 8.82 -9.32 -11.45
C LYS A 10 9.81 -8.71 -10.48
N LYS A 11 10.86 -8.07 -11.01
CA LYS A 11 11.71 -7.16 -10.23
C LYS A 11 10.74 -6.17 -9.58
N ALA A 12 10.69 -6.15 -8.25
CA ALA A 12 9.99 -5.11 -7.50
C ALA A 12 10.75 -3.78 -7.64
N SER A 13 10.93 -3.29 -8.87
CA SER A 13 11.41 -1.95 -9.17
C SER A 13 10.17 -1.07 -9.37
N GLY A 14 9.72 -0.49 -8.26
CA GLY A 14 8.62 0.47 -8.22
C GLY A 14 8.54 1.10 -6.84
N ARG A 15 9.69 1.44 -6.26
CA ARG A 15 9.75 2.11 -4.96
C ARG A 15 9.35 3.58 -5.19
N LYS A 16 8.37 4.07 -4.42
CA LYS A 16 8.15 5.48 -4.01
C LYS A 16 7.16 6.36 -4.78
N TRP A 17 6.00 5.87 -5.22
CA TRP A 17 4.87 6.78 -5.49
C TRP A 17 3.76 6.68 -4.43
N SER A 18 3.39 5.46 -4.02
CA SER A 18 2.37 5.26 -2.98
C SER A 18 2.74 5.87 -1.63
N ARG A 19 4.03 5.86 -1.24
CA ARG A 19 4.49 6.42 0.05
C ARG A 19 4.39 7.94 0.16
N VAL A 20 4.50 8.67 -0.96
CA VAL A 20 4.38 10.14 -0.99
C VAL A 20 2.91 10.56 -1.11
N LEU A 21 2.06 9.73 -1.70
CA LEU A 21 0.63 10.00 -1.81
C LEU A 21 -0.13 9.74 -0.50
N THR A 22 0.30 8.78 0.33
CA THR A 22 -0.32 8.50 1.64
C THR A 22 -0.57 9.73 2.51
N PRO A 23 0.39 10.65 2.75
CA PRO A 23 0.16 11.84 3.58
C PRO A 23 -0.83 12.82 2.96
N ILE A 24 -0.91 12.91 1.62
CA ILE A 24 -1.86 13.79 0.93
C ILE A 24 -3.29 13.29 1.15
N PHE A 25 -3.52 11.99 1.03
CA PHE A 25 -4.82 11.39 1.35
C PHE A 25 -5.19 11.57 2.82
N GLY A 26 -4.23 11.45 3.74
CA GLY A 26 -4.47 11.73 5.16
C GLY A 26 -4.90 13.18 5.41
N LEU A 27 -4.23 14.14 4.77
CA LEU A 27 -4.57 15.56 4.90
C LEU A 27 -5.95 15.87 4.31
N LEU A 28 -6.29 15.25 3.17
CA LEU A 28 -7.60 15.39 2.56
C LEU A 28 -8.71 14.82 3.45
N ILE A 29 -8.50 13.66 4.08
CA ILE A 29 -9.44 13.06 5.04
C ILE A 29 -9.63 13.97 6.26
N VAL A 30 -8.55 14.54 6.80
CA VAL A 30 -8.62 15.49 7.93
C VAL A 30 -9.42 16.73 7.55
N ALA A 31 -9.14 17.32 6.38
CA ALA A 31 -9.86 18.50 5.90
C ALA A 31 -11.35 18.21 5.69
N ALA A 32 -11.68 17.08 5.04
CA ALA A 32 -13.07 16.66 4.83
C ALA A 32 -13.79 16.39 6.16
N SER A 33 -13.13 15.70 7.10
CA SER A 33 -13.69 15.41 8.43
C SER A 33 -13.94 16.68 9.23
N GLY A 34 -13.04 17.67 9.15
CA GLY A 34 -13.21 18.97 9.79
C GLY A 34 -14.40 19.74 9.24
N ALA A 35 -14.56 19.77 7.91
CA ALA A 35 -15.70 20.42 7.26
C ALA A 35 -17.03 19.76 7.65
N ILE A 36 -17.08 18.42 7.66
CA ILE A 36 -18.26 17.66 8.09
C ILE A 36 -18.57 17.95 9.56
N ALA A 37 -17.58 17.89 10.44
CA ALA A 37 -17.75 18.15 11.86
C ALA A 37 -18.26 19.57 12.15
N TYR A 38 -17.77 20.57 11.42
CA TYR A 38 -18.24 21.95 11.56
C TYR A 38 -19.72 22.08 11.20
N VAL A 39 -20.16 21.49 10.08
CA VAL A 39 -21.57 21.55 9.65
C VAL A 39 -22.50 20.74 10.55
N LEU A 40 -22.02 19.62 11.12
CA LEU A 40 -22.81 18.75 11.99
C LEU A 40 -22.82 19.19 13.46
N ALA A 41 -21.92 20.07 13.89
CA ALA A 41 -21.82 20.49 15.28
C ALA A 41 -23.09 21.20 15.77
N GLU A 42 -23.59 22.18 15.01
CA GLU A 42 -24.80 22.93 15.36
C GLU A 42 -26.08 22.07 15.48
N PRO A 43 -26.46 21.25 14.47
CA PRO A 43 -27.68 20.44 14.57
C PRO A 43 -27.60 19.40 15.68
N ILE A 44 -26.42 18.80 15.91
CA ILE A 44 -26.23 17.82 16.99
C ILE A 44 -26.28 18.51 18.36
N PHE A 45 -25.66 19.68 18.50
CA PHE A 45 -25.71 20.46 19.74
C PHE A 45 -27.14 20.88 20.09
N ASN A 46 -27.90 21.37 19.11
CA ASN A 46 -29.31 21.71 19.32
C ASN A 46 -30.15 20.48 19.73
N ALA A 47 -29.91 19.33 19.09
CA ALA A 47 -30.58 18.09 19.48
C ALA A 47 -30.22 17.63 20.91
N ILE A 48 -28.99 17.91 21.37
CA ILE A 48 -28.56 17.62 22.75
C ILE A 48 -29.23 18.58 23.73
N LEU A 49 -29.33 19.87 23.41
CA LEU A 49 -30.03 20.87 24.25
C LEU A 49 -31.52 20.53 24.38
N ASP A 50 -32.16 20.11 23.30
CA ASP A 50 -33.56 19.68 23.31
C ASP A 50 -33.78 18.41 24.16
N ALA A 51 -32.80 17.50 24.18
CA ALA A 51 -32.86 16.27 24.96
C ALA A 51 -32.48 16.45 26.43
N ILE A 52 -31.56 17.39 26.72
CA ILE A 52 -31.00 17.65 28.04
C ILE A 52 -30.94 19.17 28.26
N PRO A 53 -32.03 19.79 28.75
CA PRO A 53 -32.11 21.24 28.91
C PRO A 53 -31.21 21.81 30.01
N GLU A 54 -30.62 20.96 30.87
CA GLU A 54 -29.62 21.37 31.88
C GLU A 54 -28.23 21.64 31.29
N VAL A 55 -27.98 21.32 30.02
CA VAL A 55 -26.67 21.56 29.42
C VAL A 55 -26.48 23.07 29.19
N PRO A 56 -25.41 23.68 29.72
CA PRO A 56 -25.15 25.09 29.51
C PRO A 56 -24.87 25.36 28.02
N ALA A 57 -25.64 26.29 27.44
CA ALA A 57 -25.50 26.72 26.05
C ALA A 57 -24.29 27.67 25.88
N VAL A 58 -23.10 27.16 26.18
CA VAL A 58 -21.85 27.91 26.12
C VAL A 58 -21.01 27.41 24.95
N ASP A 59 -20.26 28.33 24.32
CA ASP A 59 -19.48 28.07 23.11
C ASP A 59 -18.46 26.94 23.30
N GLU A 60 -17.97 26.74 24.52
CA GLU A 60 -17.05 25.65 24.87
C GLU A 60 -17.68 24.26 24.68
N VAL A 61 -18.98 24.12 24.96
CA VAL A 61 -19.70 22.85 24.79
C VAL A 61 -19.94 22.56 23.31
N LEU A 62 -20.27 23.59 22.52
CA LEU A 62 -20.39 23.46 21.06
C LEU A 62 -19.04 23.01 20.44
N LEU A 63 -17.94 23.60 20.90
CA LEU A 63 -16.59 23.22 20.47
C LEU A 63 -16.27 21.77 20.88
N ALA A 64 -16.60 21.35 22.10
CA ALA A 64 -16.41 19.97 22.55
C ALA A 64 -17.22 18.97 21.69
N VAL A 65 -18.47 19.29 21.37
CA VAL A 65 -19.32 18.49 20.48
C VAL A 65 -18.71 18.40 19.07
N GLY A 66 -18.25 19.51 18.52
CA GLY A 66 -17.56 19.53 17.22
C GLY A 66 -16.29 18.67 17.19
N VAL A 67 -15.45 18.76 18.23
CA VAL A 67 -14.24 17.92 18.36
C VAL A 67 -14.60 16.44 18.47
N MET A 68 -15.64 16.09 19.22
CA MET A 68 -16.12 14.72 19.33
C MET A 68 -16.58 14.17 17.97
N ILE A 69 -17.38 14.93 17.23
CA ILE A 69 -17.84 14.54 15.88
C ILE A 69 -16.64 14.36 14.95
N PHE A 70 -15.66 15.25 15.03
CA PHE A 70 -14.43 15.18 14.23
C PHE A 70 -13.65 13.89 14.50
N ILE A 71 -13.46 13.51 15.77
CA ILE A 71 -12.76 12.26 16.16
C ILE A 71 -13.52 11.05 15.63
N VAL A 72 -14.85 11.04 15.74
CA VAL A 72 -15.69 9.94 15.21
C VAL A 72 -15.55 9.84 13.68
N CYS A 73 -15.59 10.97 12.97
CA CYS A 73 -15.39 10.99 11.52
C CYS A 73 -14.00 10.46 11.14
N LEU A 74 -12.94 10.88 11.85
CA LEU A 74 -11.59 10.37 11.63
C LEU A 74 -11.48 8.86 11.87
N ALA A 75 -12.14 8.35 12.90
CA ALA A 75 -12.16 6.91 13.17
C ALA A 75 -12.84 6.13 12.04
N ILE A 76 -13.97 6.63 11.53
CA ILE A 76 -14.71 6.01 10.42
C ILE A 76 -13.90 6.06 9.13
N PHE A 77 -13.44 7.25 8.71
CA PHE A 77 -12.66 7.40 7.48
C PHE A 77 -11.30 6.70 7.56
N GLY A 78 -10.64 6.76 8.71
CA GLY A 78 -9.41 6.02 8.97
C GLY A 78 -9.61 4.51 8.92
N GLY A 79 -10.72 4.01 9.46
CA GLY A 79 -11.12 2.61 9.36
C GLY A 79 -11.41 2.18 7.92
N LEU A 80 -12.20 2.96 7.18
CA LEU A 80 -12.46 2.71 5.76
C LEU A 80 -11.18 2.73 4.94
N TYR A 81 -10.30 3.70 5.20
CA TYR A 81 -9.00 3.76 4.57
C TYR A 81 -8.15 2.54 4.91
N ALA A 82 -8.16 2.03 6.15
CA ALA A 82 -7.43 0.83 6.53
C ALA A 82 -7.94 -0.45 5.85
N VAL A 83 -9.23 -0.54 5.56
CA VAL A 83 -9.81 -1.66 4.80
C VAL A 83 -9.37 -1.63 3.34
N VAL A 84 -9.33 -0.45 2.74
CA VAL A 84 -8.98 -0.25 1.32
C VAL A 84 -7.46 -0.19 1.11
N ALA A 85 -6.71 0.25 2.12
CA ALA A 85 -5.27 0.40 2.04
C ALA A 85 -4.63 -0.96 1.79
N PRO A 86 -3.81 -1.09 0.73
CA PRO A 86 -3.12 -2.33 0.44
C PRO A 86 -2.23 -2.68 1.62
N LYS A 87 -2.53 -3.79 2.31
CA LYS A 87 -1.73 -4.29 3.43
C LYS A 87 -0.27 -4.30 2.99
N PRO A 88 0.67 -3.66 3.72
CA PRO A 88 2.06 -3.72 3.36
C PRO A 88 2.46 -5.19 3.36
N ASN A 89 2.77 -5.73 2.18
CA ASN A 89 3.23 -7.09 2.03
C ASN A 89 4.36 -7.28 3.04
N LYS A 90 4.22 -8.29 3.91
CA LYS A 90 5.21 -8.73 4.89
C LYS A 90 6.49 -9.28 4.24
N ALA A 91 6.87 -8.76 3.07
CA ALA A 91 8.06 -9.13 2.31
C ALA A 91 9.36 -8.52 2.86
N THR A 92 9.32 -7.90 4.05
CA THR A 92 10.50 -7.31 4.70
C THR A 92 11.12 -8.25 5.76
N TYR A 93 10.51 -9.40 6.05
CA TYR A 93 11.13 -10.49 6.82
C TYR A 93 11.34 -11.71 5.93
N VAL A 94 12.13 -11.54 4.85
CA VAL A 94 12.72 -12.71 4.20
C VAL A 94 13.73 -13.27 5.20
N THR A 95 13.36 -14.38 5.83
CA THR A 95 14.24 -15.10 6.76
C THR A 95 15.52 -15.44 6.00
N GLU A 96 16.70 -15.26 6.59
CA GLU A 96 17.99 -15.43 5.89
C GLU A 96 18.11 -16.79 5.15
N ARG A 97 17.42 -17.81 5.66
CA ARG A 97 17.26 -19.14 5.04
C ARG A 97 16.61 -19.12 3.65
N GLU A 98 15.62 -18.28 3.41
CA GLU A 98 14.97 -18.16 2.10
C GLU A 98 15.86 -17.40 1.11
N LEU A 99 16.61 -16.40 1.59
CA LEU A 99 17.56 -15.66 0.77
C LEU A 99 18.69 -16.58 0.26
N ASP A 100 19.19 -17.48 1.11
CA ASP A 100 20.24 -18.44 0.74
C ASP A 100 19.74 -19.54 -0.21
N ARG A 101 18.49 -19.98 -0.07
CA ARG A 101 17.86 -20.89 -1.05
C ARG A 101 17.73 -20.21 -2.42
N LEU A 102 17.20 -18.98 -2.45
CA LEU A 102 17.06 -18.19 -3.67
C LEU A 102 18.41 -17.91 -4.36
N LYS A 103 19.48 -17.65 -3.59
CA LYS A 103 20.84 -17.48 -4.13
C LYS A 103 21.39 -18.77 -4.75
N LYS A 104 21.21 -19.92 -4.09
CA LYS A 104 21.67 -21.22 -4.60
C LYS A 104 20.94 -21.62 -5.89
N GLU A 105 19.63 -21.39 -5.96
CA GLU A 105 18.84 -21.67 -7.15
C GLU A 105 19.27 -20.80 -8.34
N ARG A 106 19.51 -19.50 -8.12
CA ARG A 106 20.02 -18.61 -9.17
C ARG A 106 21.41 -19.01 -9.68
N ALA A 107 22.32 -19.39 -8.77
CA ALA A 107 23.66 -19.82 -9.16
C ALA A 107 23.65 -21.13 -9.99
N ALA A 108 22.69 -22.03 -9.71
CA ALA A 108 22.50 -23.24 -10.50
C ALA A 108 21.90 -22.92 -11.88
N GLU A 109 20.93 -22.00 -11.94
CA GLU A 109 20.28 -21.60 -13.19
C GLU A 109 21.23 -20.83 -14.13
N GLU A 110 22.09 -19.96 -13.59
CA GLU A 110 23.11 -19.27 -14.38
C GLU A 110 24.12 -20.24 -15.00
N LYS A 111 24.60 -21.22 -14.22
CA LYS A 111 25.49 -22.28 -14.73
C LYS A 111 24.82 -23.11 -15.83
N ALA A 112 23.52 -23.37 -15.72
CA ALA A 112 22.77 -24.06 -16.76
C ALA A 112 22.62 -23.21 -18.04
N LYS A 113 22.35 -21.91 -17.91
CA LYS A 113 22.28 -20.98 -19.04
C LYS A 113 23.62 -20.82 -19.76
N GLU A 114 24.73 -20.76 -19.02
CA GLU A 114 26.06 -20.71 -19.61
C GLU A 114 26.41 -21.97 -20.41
N ARG A 115 26.04 -23.16 -19.92
CA ARG A 115 26.24 -24.43 -20.67
C ARG A 115 25.48 -24.42 -21.99
N ARG A 116 24.20 -24.00 -21.96
CA ARG A 116 23.36 -23.87 -23.17
C ARG A 116 23.94 -22.87 -24.16
N ARG A 117 24.46 -21.72 -23.69
CA ARG A 117 25.11 -20.71 -24.55
C ARG A 117 26.40 -21.24 -25.18
N LYS A 118 27.22 -22.00 -24.45
CA LYS A 118 28.46 -22.59 -24.97
C LYS A 118 28.17 -23.65 -26.03
N GLU A 119 27.16 -24.50 -25.84
CA GLU A 119 26.74 -25.50 -26.83
C GLU A 119 26.18 -24.86 -28.10
N MET A 120 25.33 -23.85 -27.97
CA MET A 120 24.80 -23.10 -29.11
C MET A 120 25.91 -22.41 -29.91
N ARG A 121 26.89 -21.82 -29.22
CA ARG A 121 28.05 -21.18 -29.87
C ARG A 121 28.96 -22.17 -30.58
N ARG A 122 29.09 -23.40 -30.08
CA ARG A 122 29.81 -24.48 -30.77
C ARG A 122 29.08 -24.88 -32.05
N ARG A 123 27.76 -25.14 -31.97
CA ARG A 123 26.93 -25.48 -33.14
C ARG A 123 26.98 -24.42 -34.24
N MET A 124 26.91 -23.14 -33.88
CA MET A 124 27.03 -22.02 -34.83
C MET A 124 28.40 -21.98 -35.51
N ARG A 125 29.49 -22.28 -34.78
CA ARG A 125 30.85 -22.30 -35.32
C ARG A 125 31.07 -23.47 -36.27
N ASP A 126 30.48 -24.62 -35.97
CA ASP A 126 30.57 -25.82 -36.82
C ASP A 126 29.75 -25.65 -38.12
N GLN A 127 28.58 -25.02 -38.05
CA GLN A 127 27.79 -24.67 -39.24
C GLN A 127 28.50 -23.67 -40.15
N ASN A 128 29.18 -22.67 -39.57
CA ASN A 128 29.89 -21.65 -40.35
C ASN A 128 31.24 -22.13 -40.93
N LYS A 129 31.69 -23.34 -40.59
CA LYS A 129 32.88 -24.00 -41.18
C LYS A 129 32.54 -24.97 -42.31
N ASN A 130 31.27 -25.40 -42.38
CA ASN A 130 30.76 -26.32 -43.39
C ASN A 130 30.03 -25.60 -44.54
N LEU A 131 30.08 -24.27 -44.55
CA LEU A 131 29.71 -23.36 -45.64
C LEU A 131 31.00 -22.82 -46.27
#